data_AF-A0A956JCQ8-F1
#
_entry.id   AF-A0A956JCQ8-F1
#
_cell.length_a   1.000
_cell.length_b   1.000
_cell.length_c   1.000
_cell.angle_alpha   90.00
_cell.angle_beta   90.00
_cell.angle_gamma   90.00
#
_symmetry.space_group_name_H-M   'P 1'
#
loop_
_entity.id
_entity.type
_entity.pdbx_description
1 polymer ?
#
loop_
_entity_poly.entity_id
_entity_poly.type
_entity_poly.pdbx_seq_one_letter_code
_entity_poly.pdbx_strand_id
1 'polypeptide(L)'
;MHNSFKVLLPSLAFLAPLAWAGTARADLGACGNIHVEANAECEVLVGAECEVACEPVAFEAQCAADLYVGCEGQCQANIDVGCSGSCEADCNVQCEANPGEFDCHASCFAEGRASCQGRCSDSECFASCEASLEAECSASCEVVAPSVDCSGQCQASCQGSCQAEANVDCQIDCQASGYVDCEARLEGGCRAECDVDGALFCDSQYIDHGGNLQECIDSLRALLNIEVHGEASGSCGNGRCEGEASGSVSCTVDPEGRELPFGALAVFMLGLGGLLRRRRE
;
A
#
# COMPACT_ATOMS: atom_id res chain seq x y z
N MET A 1 -33.69 31.24 -53.88
CA MET A 1 -34.46 30.26 -53.07
C MET A 1 -33.48 29.19 -52.60
N HIS A 2 -32.83 29.40 -51.45
CA HIS A 2 -31.98 28.39 -50.81
C HIS A 2 -32.49 28.21 -49.38
N ASN A 3 -33.06 27.04 -49.11
CA ASN A 3 -33.69 26.69 -47.85
C ASN A 3 -32.62 26.35 -46.80
N SER A 4 -32.70 27.04 -45.67
CA SER A 4 -31.95 26.73 -44.45
C SER A 4 -32.57 25.53 -43.74
N PHE A 5 -31.85 24.41 -43.71
CA PHE A 5 -32.19 23.25 -42.87
C PHE A 5 -31.46 23.38 -41.54
N LYS A 6 -32.16 23.83 -40.50
CA LYS A 6 -31.65 23.87 -39.12
C LYS A 6 -31.88 22.50 -38.47
N VAL A 7 -30.80 21.73 -38.29
CA VAL A 7 -30.80 20.51 -37.48
C VAL A 7 -30.54 20.91 -36.03
N LEU A 8 -31.54 20.71 -35.16
CA LEU A 8 -31.44 20.86 -33.72
C LEU A 8 -31.03 19.50 -33.12
N LEU A 9 -29.80 19.41 -32.61
CA LEU A 9 -29.32 18.31 -31.78
C LEU A 9 -29.63 18.62 -30.30
N PRO A 10 -30.35 17.77 -29.55
CA PRO A 10 -30.47 17.92 -28.11
C PRO A 10 -29.23 17.34 -27.41
N SER A 11 -28.47 18.22 -26.76
CA SER A 11 -27.36 17.88 -25.86
C SER A 11 -27.90 17.20 -24.59
N LEU A 12 -27.75 15.89 -24.48
CA LEU A 12 -27.89 15.15 -23.22
C LEU A 12 -26.56 15.24 -22.45
N ALA A 13 -26.47 16.18 -21.52
CA ALA A 13 -25.39 16.24 -20.54
C ALA A 13 -25.70 15.23 -19.42
N PHE A 14 -25.21 14.01 -19.55
CA PHE A 14 -25.09 13.07 -18.43
C PHE A 14 -23.91 13.53 -17.55
N LEU A 15 -24.22 14.30 -16.52
CA LEU A 15 -23.32 14.50 -15.37
C LEU A 15 -23.31 13.20 -14.57
N ALA A 16 -22.38 12.29 -14.91
CA ALA A 16 -22.04 11.18 -14.04
C ALA A 16 -21.31 11.75 -12.81
N PRO A 17 -21.82 11.61 -11.58
CA PRO A 17 -21.00 11.84 -10.41
C PRO A 17 -19.95 10.73 -10.43
N LEU A 18 -18.72 11.08 -10.78
CA LEU A 18 -17.56 10.29 -10.44
C LEU A 18 -17.53 10.24 -8.91
N ALA A 19 -18.17 9.21 -8.36
CA ALA A 19 -17.99 8.83 -6.98
C ALA A 19 -16.51 8.47 -6.84
N TRP A 20 -15.72 9.45 -6.41
CA TRP A 20 -14.43 9.18 -5.81
C TRP A 20 -14.73 8.34 -4.58
N ALA A 21 -14.53 7.03 -4.70
CA ALA A 21 -14.32 6.17 -3.56
C ALA A 21 -13.00 6.65 -2.93
N GLY A 22 -13.09 7.71 -2.11
CA GLY A 22 -12.01 8.05 -1.22
C GLY A 22 -11.79 6.83 -0.34
N THR A 23 -10.57 6.30 -0.37
CA THR A 23 -10.16 5.30 0.60
C THR A 23 -10.25 5.98 1.97
N ALA A 24 -11.30 5.65 2.72
CA ALA A 24 -11.46 6.12 4.08
C ALA A 24 -10.37 5.43 4.91
N ARG A 25 -9.23 6.09 5.08
CA ARG A 25 -8.24 5.71 6.08
C ARG A 25 -8.80 6.13 7.43
N ALA A 26 -9.49 5.22 8.09
CA ALA A 26 -9.70 5.38 9.51
C ALA A 26 -8.35 5.21 10.20
N ASP A 27 -7.99 6.20 11.00
CA ASP A 27 -6.70 6.27 11.66
C ASP A 27 -6.59 5.14 12.69
N LEU A 28 -5.86 4.08 12.34
CA LEU A 28 -5.59 2.91 13.17
C LEU A 28 -4.36 3.15 14.06
N GLY A 29 -4.22 4.35 14.61
CA GLY A 29 -3.07 4.72 15.44
C GLY A 29 -2.88 3.79 16.65
N ALA A 30 -3.98 3.25 17.19
CA ALA A 30 -3.95 2.28 18.28
C ALA A 30 -3.43 0.88 17.86
N CYS A 31 -3.44 0.57 16.57
CA CYS A 31 -2.91 -0.67 15.99
C CYS A 31 -1.60 -0.44 15.23
N GLY A 32 -0.83 0.61 15.55
CA GLY A 32 0.46 0.85 14.88
C GLY A 32 0.34 1.31 13.42
N ASN A 33 -0.79 1.88 13.00
CA ASN A 33 -1.04 2.37 11.62
C ASN A 33 -0.97 1.30 10.53
N ILE A 34 -1.33 0.07 10.86
CA ILE A 34 -1.35 -1.06 9.92
C ILE A 34 -2.38 -0.87 8.80
N HIS A 35 -2.13 -1.53 7.67
CA HIS A 35 -3.09 -1.68 6.58
C HIS A 35 -3.75 -3.06 6.66
N VAL A 36 -5.03 -3.11 7.01
CA VAL A 36 -5.81 -4.36 7.09
C VAL A 36 -6.86 -4.36 6.00
N GLU A 37 -6.93 -5.45 5.23
CA GLU A 37 -7.97 -5.61 4.21
C GLU A 37 -9.35 -5.83 4.86
N ALA A 38 -10.42 -5.43 4.17
CA ALA A 38 -11.78 -5.54 4.69
C ALA A 38 -12.23 -6.99 5.01
N ASN A 39 -11.52 -7.98 4.48
CA ASN A 39 -11.82 -9.40 4.65
C ASN A 39 -10.74 -10.14 5.45
N ALA A 40 -9.85 -9.40 6.11
CA ALA A 40 -8.76 -10.02 6.87
C ALA A 40 -9.30 -10.88 8.02
N GLU A 41 -8.68 -12.04 8.22
CA GLU A 41 -8.96 -12.93 9.34
C GLU A 41 -7.99 -12.61 10.47
N CYS A 42 -8.49 -11.99 11.54
CA CYS A 42 -7.68 -11.64 12.70
C CYS A 42 -7.92 -12.59 13.88
N GLU A 43 -6.85 -13.08 14.48
CA GLU A 43 -6.87 -13.96 15.64
C GLU A 43 -5.83 -13.54 16.69
N VAL A 44 -6.15 -13.75 17.96
CA VAL A 44 -5.20 -13.56 19.06
C VAL A 44 -4.64 -14.91 19.44
N LEU A 45 -3.34 -15.10 19.26
CA LEU A 45 -2.65 -16.34 19.61
C LEU A 45 -1.98 -16.18 20.97
N VAL A 46 -1.94 -17.26 21.74
CA VAL A 46 -1.28 -17.32 23.06
C VAL A 46 -0.39 -18.54 23.18
N GLY A 47 0.63 -18.47 24.05
CA GLY A 47 1.47 -19.61 24.38
C GLY A 47 2.28 -20.14 23.19
N ALA A 48 2.41 -21.46 23.07
CA ALA A 48 3.33 -22.07 22.11
C ALA A 48 2.94 -21.84 20.64
N GLU A 49 1.65 -21.71 20.34
CA GLU A 49 1.17 -21.42 18.98
C GLU A 49 1.53 -19.99 18.57
N CYS A 50 1.48 -19.05 19.52
CA CYS A 50 1.91 -17.67 19.34
C CYS A 50 3.42 -17.56 19.08
N GLU A 51 4.23 -18.25 19.86
CA GLU A 51 5.70 -18.28 19.69
C GLU A 51 6.13 -18.78 18.31
N VAL A 52 5.40 -19.75 17.75
CA VAL A 52 5.63 -20.27 16.40
C VAL A 52 5.14 -19.29 15.33
N ALA A 53 4.07 -18.55 15.60
CA ALA A 53 3.58 -17.52 14.68
C ALA A 53 4.48 -16.28 14.62
N CYS A 54 5.31 -16.04 15.64
CA CYS A 54 6.34 -14.99 15.66
C CYS A 54 7.57 -15.31 14.79
N GLU A 55 7.38 -15.96 13.63
CA GLU A 55 8.44 -16.24 12.65
C GLU A 55 8.60 -15.08 11.66
N PRO A 56 9.79 -14.91 11.04
CA PRO A 56 10.13 -13.77 10.17
C PRO A 56 9.12 -13.42 9.08
N VAL A 57 8.44 -14.42 8.52
CA VAL A 57 7.46 -14.26 7.44
C VAL A 57 6.25 -13.43 7.87
N ALA A 58 5.93 -13.41 9.16
CA ALA A 58 4.83 -12.61 9.72
C ALA A 58 5.15 -11.11 9.83
N PHE A 59 6.40 -10.71 9.58
CA PHE A 59 6.89 -9.34 9.76
C PHE A 59 7.29 -8.65 8.46
N GLU A 60 7.45 -9.40 7.37
CA GLU A 60 8.00 -8.92 6.10
C GLU A 60 7.22 -7.74 5.52
N ALA A 61 5.89 -7.85 5.45
CA ALA A 61 5.06 -6.79 4.90
C ALA A 61 5.08 -5.53 5.77
N GLN A 62 5.05 -5.69 7.10
CA GLN A 62 5.11 -4.56 8.03
C GLN A 62 6.46 -3.86 7.97
N CYS A 63 7.57 -4.61 7.97
CA CYS A 63 8.90 -4.04 7.86
C CYS A 63 9.12 -3.34 6.52
N ALA A 64 8.65 -3.91 5.41
CA ALA A 64 8.70 -3.24 4.12
C ALA A 64 7.96 -1.89 4.13
N ALA A 65 6.77 -1.85 4.73
CA ALA A 65 5.98 -0.61 4.83
C ALA A 65 6.61 0.44 5.76
N ASP A 66 7.03 0.05 6.95
CA ASP A 66 7.67 0.93 7.93
C ASP A 66 8.96 1.53 7.36
N LEU A 67 9.79 0.70 6.74
CA LEU A 67 11.06 1.12 6.17
C LEU A 67 10.88 1.97 4.93
N TYR A 68 9.88 1.70 4.09
CA TYR A 68 9.61 2.56 2.94
C TYR A 68 9.44 4.03 3.36
N VAL A 69 8.57 4.28 4.34
CA VAL A 69 8.29 5.63 4.85
C VAL A 69 9.49 6.19 5.63
N GLY A 70 10.12 5.36 6.47
CA GLY A 70 11.26 5.77 7.29
C GLY A 70 12.49 6.12 6.45
N CYS A 71 12.73 5.39 5.37
CA CYS A 71 13.84 5.59 4.44
C CYS A 71 13.55 6.74 3.47
N GLU A 72 12.31 6.92 3.01
CA GLU A 72 11.94 8.06 2.16
C GLU A 72 12.27 9.41 2.83
N GLY A 73 11.98 9.53 4.12
CA GLY A 73 12.31 10.74 4.88
C GLY A 73 13.81 10.96 5.13
N GLN A 74 14.61 9.89 5.15
CA GLN A 74 16.05 9.95 5.40
C GLN A 74 16.85 10.11 4.10
N CYS A 75 16.33 9.60 3.00
CA CYS A 75 16.93 9.63 1.67
C CYS A 75 16.65 10.95 0.95
N GLN A 76 16.85 12.08 1.64
CA GLN A 76 17.11 13.37 1.01
C GLN A 76 18.63 13.51 0.86
N ALA A 77 19.23 12.62 0.06
CA ALA A 77 20.69 12.52 -0.02
C ALA A 77 21.29 13.62 -0.92
N ASN A 78 22.47 14.10 -0.52
CA ASN A 78 23.26 15.07 -1.28
C ASN A 78 23.81 14.40 -2.54
N ILE A 79 23.57 15.01 -3.70
CA ILE A 79 23.99 14.53 -5.02
C ILE A 79 25.52 14.34 -5.05
N ASP A 80 25.97 13.17 -5.50
CA ASP A 80 27.36 12.94 -5.81
C ASP A 80 27.76 13.79 -7.04
N VAL A 81 28.68 14.73 -6.83
CA VAL A 81 29.18 15.65 -7.87
C VAL A 81 29.74 14.89 -9.07
N GLY A 82 30.22 13.65 -8.87
CA GLY A 82 30.74 12.79 -9.93
C GLY A 82 29.71 12.37 -10.97
N CYS A 83 28.45 12.17 -10.57
CA CYS A 83 27.39 11.70 -11.47
C CYS A 83 26.99 12.78 -12.49
N SER A 84 26.93 14.05 -12.05
CA SER A 84 26.60 15.18 -12.93
C SER A 84 27.62 15.42 -14.04
N GLY A 85 28.92 15.19 -13.79
CA GLY A 85 29.99 15.54 -14.72
C GLY A 85 30.08 14.64 -15.95
N SER A 86 29.81 13.33 -15.81
CA SER A 86 29.76 12.41 -16.96
C SER A 86 28.47 12.57 -17.78
N CYS A 87 27.34 12.74 -17.09
CA CYS A 87 26.05 12.90 -17.75
C CYS A 87 25.97 14.22 -18.53
N GLU A 88 26.49 15.33 -18.00
CA GLU A 88 26.47 16.62 -18.72
C GLU A 88 27.22 16.54 -20.06
N ALA A 89 28.34 15.83 -20.13
CA ALA A 89 29.12 15.72 -21.36
C ALA A 89 28.35 14.96 -22.44
N ASP A 90 27.78 13.80 -22.09
CA ASP A 90 27.03 12.96 -23.04
C ASP A 90 25.69 13.60 -23.43
N CYS A 91 25.02 14.24 -22.49
CA CYS A 91 23.78 14.96 -22.75
C CYS A 91 24.01 16.16 -23.68
N ASN A 92 25.05 16.98 -23.42
CA ASN A 92 25.33 18.14 -24.26
C ASN A 92 25.62 17.74 -25.71
N VAL A 93 26.33 16.63 -25.94
CA VAL A 93 26.57 16.13 -27.31
C VAL A 93 25.25 15.76 -28.01
N GLN A 94 24.33 15.08 -27.31
CA GLN A 94 23.05 14.70 -27.90
C GLN A 94 22.14 15.90 -28.16
N CYS A 95 22.08 16.82 -27.21
CA CYS A 95 21.22 17.98 -27.29
C CYS A 95 21.77 19.05 -28.26
N GLU A 96 23.10 19.23 -28.39
CA GLU A 96 23.68 20.08 -29.44
C GLU A 96 23.48 19.49 -30.84
N ALA A 97 23.44 18.16 -30.97
CA ALA A 97 23.19 17.49 -32.23
C ALA A 97 21.74 17.70 -32.72
N ASN A 98 20.74 17.69 -31.82
CA ASN A 98 19.33 17.89 -32.14
C ASN A 98 18.56 18.62 -31.01
N PRO A 99 18.71 19.94 -30.86
CA PRO A 99 18.13 20.69 -29.74
C PRO A 99 16.59 20.77 -29.78
N GLY A 100 15.97 20.52 -30.93
CA GLY A 100 14.52 20.57 -31.10
C GLY A 100 13.78 19.27 -30.72
N GLU A 101 14.50 18.18 -30.47
CA GLU A 101 13.95 16.87 -30.11
C GLU A 101 14.37 16.39 -28.71
N PHE A 102 15.20 17.17 -28.00
CA PHE A 102 15.65 16.78 -26.66
C PHE A 102 14.50 16.86 -25.65
N ASP A 103 14.23 15.73 -25.00
CA ASP A 103 13.24 15.60 -23.92
C ASP A 103 13.97 15.20 -22.64
N CYS A 104 14.12 16.18 -21.74
CA CYS A 104 14.77 16.02 -20.44
C CYS A 104 14.21 14.83 -19.66
N HIS A 105 12.87 14.66 -19.65
CA HIS A 105 12.24 13.59 -18.91
C HIS A 105 12.58 12.22 -19.51
N ALA A 106 12.48 12.11 -20.84
CA ALA A 106 12.78 10.85 -21.53
C ALA A 106 14.25 10.44 -21.37
N SER A 107 15.18 11.39 -21.45
CA SER A 107 16.62 11.14 -21.25
C SER A 107 16.91 10.71 -19.81
N CYS A 108 16.42 11.47 -18.81
CA CYS A 108 16.56 11.14 -17.40
C CYS A 108 16.02 9.74 -17.08
N PHE A 109 14.83 9.42 -17.58
CA PHE A 109 14.17 8.14 -17.34
C PHE A 109 14.89 6.96 -18.01
N ALA A 110 15.39 7.13 -19.23
CA ALA A 110 16.11 6.08 -19.93
C ALA A 110 17.42 5.70 -19.22
N GLU A 111 18.17 6.69 -18.73
CA GLU A 111 19.41 6.48 -17.99
C GLU A 111 19.14 5.83 -16.62
N GLY A 112 18.24 6.41 -15.83
CA GLY A 112 17.94 5.88 -14.50
C GLY A 112 17.36 4.45 -14.56
N ARG A 113 16.56 4.13 -15.59
CA ARG A 113 16.02 2.77 -15.77
C ARG A 113 17.14 1.75 -16.00
N ALA A 114 18.20 2.12 -16.72
CA ALA A 114 19.36 1.24 -16.90
C ALA A 114 20.09 1.01 -15.58
N SER A 115 20.27 2.05 -14.75
CA SER A 115 20.81 1.92 -13.39
C SER A 115 19.92 1.03 -12.51
N CYS A 116 18.59 1.24 -12.51
CA CYS A 116 17.64 0.37 -11.82
C CYS A 116 17.81 -1.09 -12.22
N GLN A 117 17.95 -1.37 -13.52
CA GLN A 117 18.09 -2.74 -14.02
C GLN A 117 19.43 -3.39 -13.62
N GLY A 118 20.48 -2.60 -13.42
CA GLY A 118 21.78 -3.08 -12.93
C GLY A 118 21.81 -3.33 -11.42
N ARG A 119 20.95 -2.66 -10.66
CA ARG A 119 20.97 -2.66 -9.18
C ARG A 119 19.91 -3.54 -8.55
N CYS A 120 18.75 -3.67 -9.19
CA CYS A 120 17.65 -4.47 -8.67
C CYS A 120 17.75 -5.95 -9.08
N SER A 121 17.61 -6.83 -8.09
CA SER A 121 17.61 -8.29 -8.26
C SER A 121 16.26 -8.87 -8.68
N ASP A 122 15.17 -8.14 -8.42
CA ASP A 122 13.79 -8.61 -8.57
C ASP A 122 12.89 -7.50 -9.13
N SER A 123 11.64 -7.88 -9.42
CA SER A 123 10.64 -6.99 -10.01
C SER A 123 10.11 -5.93 -9.05
N GLU A 124 10.16 -6.17 -7.73
CA GLU A 124 9.65 -5.24 -6.72
C GLU A 124 10.62 -4.07 -6.52
N CYS A 125 11.92 -4.37 -6.36
CA CYS A 125 12.96 -3.35 -6.40
C CYS A 125 12.90 -2.57 -7.71
N PHE A 126 12.76 -3.26 -8.85
CA PHE A 126 12.73 -2.58 -10.14
C PHE A 126 11.53 -1.63 -10.28
N ALA A 127 10.34 -2.06 -9.86
CA ALA A 127 9.13 -1.22 -9.88
C ALA A 127 9.25 -0.02 -8.94
N SER A 128 9.77 -0.23 -7.72
CA SER A 128 10.02 0.85 -6.76
C SER A 128 11.03 1.86 -7.32
N CYS A 129 12.08 1.37 -7.99
CA CYS A 129 13.09 2.22 -8.61
C CYS A 129 12.51 3.04 -9.77
N GLU A 130 11.69 2.42 -10.63
CA GLU A 130 11.02 3.10 -11.75
C GLU A 130 10.09 4.23 -11.27
N ALA A 131 9.33 3.98 -10.20
CA ALA A 131 8.42 4.96 -9.62
C ALA A 131 9.17 6.18 -9.05
N SER A 132 10.24 5.94 -8.27
CA SER A 132 11.10 7.02 -7.75
C SER A 132 11.74 7.81 -8.87
N LEU A 133 12.23 7.12 -9.91
CA LEU A 133 12.84 7.76 -11.07
C LEU A 133 11.86 8.65 -11.84
N GLU A 134 10.64 8.17 -12.07
CA GLU A 134 9.59 8.95 -12.75
C GLU A 134 9.29 10.25 -12.00
N ALA A 135 9.15 10.16 -10.67
CA ALA A 135 8.88 11.32 -9.83
C ALA A 135 10.02 12.35 -9.85
N GLU A 136 11.26 11.90 -9.70
CA GLU A 136 12.45 12.76 -9.63
C GLU A 136 12.80 13.38 -10.99
N CYS A 137 12.70 12.60 -12.08
CA CYS A 137 12.90 13.10 -13.44
C CYS A 137 11.81 14.12 -13.81
N SER A 138 10.55 13.85 -13.46
CA SER A 138 9.45 14.79 -13.66
C SER A 138 9.68 16.09 -12.90
N ALA A 139 9.95 15.98 -11.60
CA ALA A 139 10.20 17.13 -10.74
C ALA A 139 11.39 17.96 -11.24
N SER A 140 12.50 17.32 -11.64
CA SER A 140 13.71 18.03 -12.07
C SER A 140 13.55 18.70 -13.44
N CYS A 141 12.82 18.09 -14.36
CA CYS A 141 12.64 18.61 -15.72
C CYS A 141 11.48 19.62 -15.83
N GLU A 142 10.47 19.57 -14.95
CA GLU A 142 9.32 20.49 -14.99
C GLU A 142 9.71 21.93 -14.60
N VAL A 143 10.76 22.12 -13.79
CA VAL A 143 11.24 23.45 -13.38
C VAL A 143 12.07 24.14 -14.48
N VAL A 144 12.44 23.43 -15.54
CA VAL A 144 13.29 23.97 -16.61
C VAL A 144 12.41 24.66 -17.66
N ALA A 145 12.57 25.99 -17.79
CA ALA A 145 11.86 26.72 -18.84
C ALA A 145 12.34 26.24 -20.23
N PRO A 146 11.44 26.14 -21.24
CA PRO A 146 11.79 25.68 -22.59
C PRO A 146 12.75 26.59 -23.36
N SER A 147 13.12 27.74 -22.79
CA SER A 147 14.10 28.69 -23.34
C SER A 147 15.51 28.55 -22.76
N VAL A 148 15.73 27.63 -21.82
CA VAL A 148 17.06 27.36 -21.27
C VAL A 148 17.90 26.68 -22.34
N ASP A 149 19.16 27.08 -22.44
CA ASP A 149 20.11 26.48 -23.36
C ASP A 149 20.36 25.01 -23.02
N CYS A 150 20.88 24.29 -24.01
CA CYS A 150 21.11 22.86 -23.96
C CYS A 150 21.85 22.41 -22.68
N SER A 151 22.85 23.18 -22.26
CA SER A 151 23.60 22.95 -21.03
C SER A 151 22.73 22.96 -19.78
N GLY A 152 21.77 23.89 -19.67
CA GLY A 152 20.91 23.96 -18.49
C GLY A 152 19.85 22.85 -18.45
N GLN A 153 19.35 22.42 -19.61
CA GLN A 153 18.46 21.25 -19.69
C GLN A 153 19.19 19.97 -19.32
N CYS A 154 20.41 19.80 -19.82
CA CYS A 154 21.27 18.68 -19.48
C CYS A 154 21.63 18.65 -18.00
N GLN A 155 22.02 19.80 -17.43
CA GLN A 155 22.32 19.90 -16.01
C GLN A 155 21.13 19.46 -15.16
N ALA A 156 19.91 19.92 -15.48
CA ALA A 156 18.71 19.55 -14.75
C ALA A 156 18.34 18.06 -14.92
N SER A 157 18.43 17.52 -16.13
CA SER A 157 18.20 16.10 -16.41
C SER A 157 19.17 15.23 -15.62
N CYS A 158 20.45 15.54 -15.68
CA CYS A 158 21.50 14.82 -14.97
C CYS A 158 21.36 14.96 -13.46
N GLN A 159 20.99 16.15 -12.98
CA GLN A 159 20.76 16.35 -11.56
C GLN A 159 19.59 15.50 -11.06
N GLY A 160 18.50 15.43 -11.84
CA GLY A 160 17.33 14.60 -11.52
C GLY A 160 17.64 13.11 -11.54
N SER A 161 18.33 12.62 -12.57
CA SER A 161 18.68 11.19 -12.67
C SER A 161 19.64 10.77 -11.56
N CYS A 162 20.66 11.60 -11.27
CA CYS A 162 21.59 11.35 -10.18
C CYS A 162 20.94 11.44 -8.79
N GLN A 163 20.00 12.37 -8.58
CA GLN A 163 19.23 12.45 -7.34
C GLN A 163 18.35 11.21 -7.18
N ALA A 164 17.67 10.79 -8.25
CA ALA A 164 16.84 9.58 -8.24
C ALA A 164 17.68 8.34 -7.92
N GLU A 165 18.84 8.20 -8.55
CA GLU A 165 19.75 7.08 -8.32
C GLU A 165 20.29 7.08 -6.88
N ALA A 166 20.71 8.23 -6.36
CA ALA A 166 21.14 8.37 -4.97
C ALA A 166 20.01 8.06 -3.98
N ASN A 167 18.78 8.46 -4.30
CA ASN A 167 17.61 8.17 -3.47
C ASN A 167 17.26 6.69 -3.51
N VAL A 168 17.37 6.02 -4.66
CA VAL A 168 17.18 4.56 -4.78
C VAL A 168 18.26 3.80 -4.03
N ASP A 169 19.52 4.17 -4.16
CA ASP A 169 20.62 3.55 -3.41
C ASP A 169 20.40 3.67 -1.91
N CYS A 170 20.10 4.90 -1.48
CA CYS A 170 19.79 5.14 -0.09
C CYS A 170 18.60 4.32 0.38
N GLN A 171 17.55 4.20 -0.44
CA GLN A 171 16.37 3.38 -0.13
C GLN A 171 16.74 1.90 0.00
N ILE A 172 17.54 1.35 -0.92
CA ILE A 172 17.99 -0.04 -0.89
C ILE A 172 18.85 -0.29 0.35
N ASP A 173 19.84 0.57 0.62
CA ASP A 173 20.74 0.43 1.77
C ASP A 173 19.99 0.60 3.10
N CYS A 174 19.07 1.57 3.17
CA CYS A 174 18.24 1.83 4.32
C CYS A 174 17.26 0.68 4.58
N GLN A 175 16.62 0.13 3.54
CA GLN A 175 15.77 -1.05 3.67
C GLN A 175 16.59 -2.28 4.07
N ALA A 176 17.73 -2.55 3.43
CA ALA A 176 18.56 -3.71 3.76
C ALA A 176 19.07 -3.69 5.20
N SER A 177 19.50 -2.53 5.69
CA SER A 177 19.96 -2.37 7.08
C SER A 177 18.80 -2.34 8.07
N GLY A 178 17.74 -1.60 7.76
CA GLY A 178 16.59 -1.45 8.63
C GLY A 178 15.70 -2.69 8.72
N TYR A 179 15.73 -3.58 7.72
CA TYR A 179 14.91 -4.79 7.71
C TYR A 179 15.30 -5.74 8.84
N VAL A 180 16.60 -5.96 9.04
CA VAL A 180 17.10 -6.80 10.14
C VAL A 180 16.72 -6.21 11.51
N ASP A 181 16.83 -4.89 11.67
CA ASP A 181 16.48 -4.21 12.91
C ASP A 181 14.95 -4.23 13.16
N CYS A 182 14.17 -4.07 12.10
CA CYS A 182 12.71 -4.16 12.16
C CYS A 182 12.24 -5.57 12.52
N GLU A 183 12.77 -6.59 11.86
CA GLU A 183 12.45 -8.00 12.12
C GLU A 183 12.77 -8.36 13.57
N ALA A 184 13.96 -8.01 14.05
CA ALA A 184 14.36 -8.24 15.44
C ALA A 184 13.46 -7.52 16.45
N ARG A 185 13.01 -6.29 16.13
CA ARG A 185 12.07 -5.52 16.96
C ARG A 185 10.70 -6.19 17.01
N LEU A 186 10.14 -6.56 15.86
CA LEU A 186 8.81 -7.16 15.78
C LEU A 186 8.80 -8.58 16.35
N GLU A 187 9.82 -9.40 16.08
CA GLU A 187 9.98 -10.72 16.70
C GLU A 187 10.04 -10.61 18.23
N GLY A 188 10.84 -9.67 18.74
CA GLY A 188 10.94 -9.41 20.18
C GLY A 188 9.63 -8.92 20.80
N GLY A 189 8.90 -8.04 20.11
CA GLY A 189 7.58 -7.55 20.52
C GLY A 189 6.54 -8.66 20.55
N CYS A 190 6.45 -9.42 19.45
CA CYS A 190 5.53 -10.54 19.29
C CYS A 190 5.70 -11.58 20.40
N ARG A 191 6.93 -12.04 20.65
CA ARG A 191 7.20 -13.00 21.73
C ARG A 191 6.89 -12.44 23.12
N ALA A 192 7.21 -11.16 23.35
CA ALA A 192 6.86 -10.52 24.60
C ALA A 192 5.34 -10.48 24.82
N GLU A 193 4.56 -10.22 23.77
CA GLU A 193 3.09 -10.19 23.84
C GLU A 193 2.47 -11.59 24.01
N CYS A 194 3.07 -12.62 23.39
CA CYS A 194 2.67 -14.02 23.57
C CYS A 194 2.67 -14.48 25.04
N ASP A 195 3.54 -13.89 25.88
CA ASP A 195 3.69 -14.22 27.29
C ASP A 195 2.67 -13.51 28.22
N VAL A 196 2.07 -12.39 27.78
CA VAL A 196 1.13 -11.60 28.61
C VAL A 196 -0.32 -11.76 28.18
N ASP A 197 -0.71 -11.13 27.07
CA ASP A 197 -2.11 -10.98 26.65
C ASP A 197 -2.40 -11.72 25.34
N GLY A 198 -1.36 -12.28 24.70
CA GLY A 198 -1.40 -12.84 23.36
C GLY A 198 -1.03 -11.81 22.30
N ALA A 199 -0.50 -12.28 21.18
CA ALA A 199 -0.20 -11.44 20.03
C ALA A 199 -1.36 -11.50 19.02
N LEU A 200 -1.72 -10.35 18.46
CA LEU A 200 -2.74 -10.23 17.43
C LEU A 200 -2.11 -10.48 16.05
N PHE A 201 -2.68 -11.40 15.31
CA PHE A 201 -2.32 -11.67 13.92
C PHE A 201 -3.52 -11.43 13.02
N CYS A 202 -3.31 -10.83 11.86
CA CYS A 202 -4.31 -10.70 10.80
C CYS A 202 -3.71 -11.28 9.50
N ASP A 203 -4.37 -12.27 8.90
CA ASP A 203 -3.87 -12.99 7.71
C ASP A 203 -2.42 -13.49 7.87
N SER A 204 -2.10 -14.01 9.05
CA SER A 204 -0.74 -14.45 9.43
C SER A 204 0.32 -13.34 9.52
N GLN A 205 -0.07 -12.06 9.49
CA GLN A 205 0.82 -10.93 9.77
C GLN A 205 0.63 -10.47 11.21
N TYR A 206 1.74 -10.25 11.92
CA TYR A 206 1.71 -9.74 13.29
C TYR A 206 1.31 -8.25 13.32
N ILE A 207 0.51 -7.88 14.31
CA ILE A 207 0.06 -6.50 14.52
C ILE A 207 0.70 -5.94 15.79
N ASP A 208 1.67 -5.04 15.63
CA ASP A 208 2.24 -4.27 16.75
C ASP A 208 1.24 -3.20 17.23
N HIS A 209 0.50 -3.50 18.30
CA HIS A 209 -0.43 -2.56 18.92
C HIS A 209 0.20 -1.73 20.04
N GLY A 210 1.52 -1.81 20.25
CA GLY A 210 2.24 -1.03 21.27
C GLY A 210 1.69 -1.22 22.69
N GLY A 211 1.24 -2.43 23.04
CA GLY A 211 0.59 -2.73 24.32
C GLY A 211 -0.87 -2.29 24.47
N ASN A 212 -1.55 -1.83 23.40
CA ASN A 212 -2.95 -1.40 23.42
C ASN A 212 -3.89 -2.41 22.74
N LEU A 213 -3.72 -3.71 23.00
CA LEU A 213 -4.47 -4.80 22.33
C LEU A 213 -5.98 -4.54 22.28
N GLN A 214 -6.58 -4.17 23.43
CA GLN A 214 -8.02 -3.97 23.52
C GLN A 214 -8.52 -2.79 22.69
N GLU A 215 -7.79 -1.67 22.70
CA GLU A 215 -8.12 -0.48 21.90
C GLU A 215 -7.97 -0.78 20.41
N CYS A 216 -6.95 -1.55 20.05
CA CYS A 216 -6.77 -2.02 18.68
C CYS A 216 -7.93 -2.93 18.23
N ILE A 217 -8.31 -3.91 19.04
CA ILE A 217 -9.46 -4.80 18.75
C ILE A 217 -10.75 -3.99 18.61
N ASP A 218 -11.01 -3.04 19.49
CA ASP A 218 -12.22 -2.21 19.44
C ASP A 218 -12.24 -1.31 18.20
N SER A 219 -11.07 -0.81 17.79
CA SER A 219 -10.91 -0.04 16.54
C SER A 219 -11.17 -0.92 15.31
N LEU A 220 -10.63 -2.14 15.28
CA LEU A 220 -10.85 -3.09 14.19
C LEU A 220 -12.32 -3.53 14.10
N ARG A 221 -12.99 -3.76 15.23
CA ARG A 221 -14.44 -4.07 15.28
C ARG A 221 -15.28 -2.93 14.73
N ALA A 222 -14.97 -1.69 15.12
CA ALA A 222 -15.68 -0.51 14.63
C ALA A 222 -15.50 -0.30 13.11
N LEU A 223 -14.32 -0.66 12.58
CA LEU A 223 -13.97 -0.51 11.18
C LEU A 223 -14.54 -1.59 10.27
N LEU A 224 -14.32 -2.84 10.64
CA LEU A 224 -14.66 -3.99 9.80
C LEU A 224 -16.10 -4.45 10.03
N ASN A 225 -16.79 -3.88 11.03
CA ASN A 225 -18.13 -4.26 11.44
C ASN A 225 -18.23 -5.77 11.75
N ILE A 226 -17.12 -6.35 12.25
CA ILE A 226 -17.00 -7.77 12.56
C ILE A 226 -17.50 -8.01 13.98
N GLU A 227 -18.48 -8.91 14.12
CA GLU A 227 -18.96 -9.40 15.40
C GLU A 227 -18.04 -10.57 15.84
N VAL A 228 -17.08 -10.29 16.73
CA VAL A 228 -16.17 -11.32 17.25
C VAL A 228 -16.87 -12.09 18.37
N HIS A 229 -17.25 -13.35 18.09
CA HIS A 229 -17.74 -14.27 19.11
C HIS A 229 -16.55 -15.01 19.74
N GLY A 230 -16.06 -14.48 20.86
CA GLY A 230 -15.14 -15.17 21.76
C GLY A 230 -15.84 -15.50 23.07
N GLU A 231 -16.03 -16.78 23.37
CA GLU A 231 -16.52 -17.23 24.67
C GLU A 231 -15.33 -17.72 25.49
N ALA A 232 -14.90 -16.91 26.46
CA ALA A 232 -13.96 -17.33 27.49
C ALA A 232 -14.76 -17.68 28.74
N SER A 233 -14.73 -18.96 29.14
CA SER A 233 -15.33 -19.40 30.40
C SER A 233 -14.25 -19.90 31.35
N GLY A 234 -14.21 -19.29 32.53
CA GLY A 234 -13.24 -19.61 33.58
C GLY A 234 -13.95 -19.90 34.89
N SER A 235 -13.55 -20.99 35.55
CA SER A 235 -14.05 -21.41 36.85
C SER A 235 -12.88 -21.56 37.83
N CYS A 236 -12.95 -20.83 38.94
CA CYS A 236 -11.99 -20.95 40.04
C CYS A 236 -12.67 -21.54 41.29
N GLY A 237 -12.15 -22.66 41.79
CA GLY A 237 -12.64 -23.34 42.98
C GLY A 237 -11.55 -24.13 43.71
N ASN A 238 -11.56 -24.10 45.06
CA ASN A 238 -10.58 -24.80 45.91
C ASN A 238 -9.11 -24.48 45.62
N GLY A 239 -8.81 -23.23 45.24
CA GLY A 239 -7.45 -22.81 44.90
C GLY A 239 -6.93 -23.33 43.56
N ARG A 240 -7.81 -23.86 42.70
CA ARG A 240 -7.53 -24.22 41.30
C ARG A 240 -8.44 -23.42 40.37
N CYS A 241 -7.87 -22.93 39.27
CA CYS A 241 -8.63 -22.28 38.20
C CYS A 241 -8.46 -23.13 36.93
N GLU A 242 -9.58 -23.39 36.25
CA GLU A 242 -9.64 -24.02 34.93
C GLU A 242 -10.41 -23.07 34.00
N GLY A 243 -9.87 -22.85 32.81
CA GLY A 243 -10.49 -22.01 31.80
C GLY A 243 -10.42 -22.68 30.44
N GLU A 244 -11.51 -22.55 29.68
CA GLU A 244 -11.59 -22.93 28.28
C GLU A 244 -11.92 -21.67 27.49
N ALA A 245 -11.17 -21.45 26.42
CA ALA A 245 -11.41 -20.39 25.46
C ALA A 245 -11.65 -21.01 24.09
N SER A 246 -12.74 -20.63 23.45
CA SER A 246 -12.96 -20.89 22.02
C SER A 246 -13.38 -19.58 21.35
N GLY A 247 -12.74 -19.28 20.22
CA GLY A 247 -13.06 -18.14 19.39
C GLY A 247 -13.23 -18.60 17.95
N SER A 248 -14.27 -18.12 17.28
CA SER A 248 -14.41 -18.22 15.83
C SER A 248 -14.82 -16.86 15.29
N VAL A 249 -14.10 -16.38 14.30
CA VAL A 249 -14.41 -15.12 13.61
C VAL A 249 -15.21 -15.45 12.36
N SER A 250 -16.37 -14.80 12.16
CA SER A 250 -17.09 -14.87 10.89
C SER A 250 -17.36 -13.47 10.37
N CYS A 251 -16.74 -13.12 9.25
CA CYS A 251 -16.96 -11.86 8.57
C CYS A 251 -18.15 -12.00 7.61
N THR A 252 -19.27 -11.35 7.93
CA THR A 252 -20.36 -11.16 6.97
C THR A 252 -20.38 -9.69 6.61
N VAL A 253 -19.76 -9.35 5.47
CA VAL A 253 -19.84 -8.00 4.92
C VAL A 253 -21.26 -7.83 4.37
N ASP A 254 -22.12 -7.15 5.12
CA ASP A 254 -23.43 -6.70 4.65
C ASP A 254 -23.23 -5.31 4.00
N PRO A 255 -23.27 -5.20 2.66
CA PRO A 255 -23.04 -3.94 2.00
C PRO A 255 -24.31 -3.07 2.01
N GLU A 256 -25.02 -2.90 3.14
CA GLU A 256 -26.18 -2.01 3.18
C GLU A 256 -26.58 -1.51 4.59
N GLY A 257 -25.72 -0.67 5.18
CA GLY A 257 -26.07 0.21 6.31
C GLY A 257 -27.03 1.35 5.94
N ARG A 258 -28.16 1.05 5.28
CA ARG A 258 -29.24 2.00 5.04
C ARG A 258 -30.47 1.59 5.84
N GLU A 259 -30.69 2.28 6.95
CA GLU A 259 -31.99 2.29 7.65
C GLU A 259 -33.08 2.81 6.70
N LEU A 260 -33.80 1.90 6.05
CA LEU A 260 -35.05 2.24 5.36
C LEU A 260 -36.19 2.16 6.38
N PRO A 261 -36.96 3.23 6.58
CA PRO A 261 -38.11 3.20 7.48
C PRO A 261 -39.16 2.23 6.93
N PHE A 262 -39.65 1.36 7.82
CA PHE A 262 -40.75 0.43 7.60
C PHE A 262 -41.90 1.07 6.81
N GLY A 263 -42.04 0.72 5.53
CA GLY A 263 -43.26 1.01 4.80
C GLY A 263 -43.13 1.29 3.31
N ALA A 264 -42.54 0.38 2.52
CA ALA A 264 -42.90 0.22 1.11
C ALA A 264 -42.15 -0.95 0.47
N LEU A 265 -42.83 -2.09 0.29
CA LEU A 265 -43.02 -2.74 -1.01
C LEU A 265 -43.49 -4.18 -0.81
N ALA A 266 -44.80 -4.34 -0.92
CA ALA A 266 -45.39 -5.56 -1.40
C ALA A 266 -45.19 -5.67 -2.92
N VAL A 267 -45.29 -6.91 -3.41
CA VAL A 267 -45.42 -7.34 -4.82
C VAL A 267 -44.10 -7.63 -5.53
N PHE A 268 -43.70 -8.91 -5.56
CA PHE A 268 -43.88 -9.77 -6.74
C PHE A 268 -43.75 -11.25 -6.35
N MET A 269 -44.86 -11.97 -6.48
CA MET A 269 -44.94 -13.43 -6.51
C MET A 269 -45.09 -13.89 -7.97
N LEU A 270 -44.69 -15.15 -8.21
CA LEU A 270 -44.85 -15.99 -9.43
C LEU A 270 -43.63 -15.96 -10.38
N GLY A 271 -42.98 -17.09 -10.73
CA GLY A 271 -43.23 -18.49 -10.37
C GLY A 271 -42.42 -19.46 -11.24
N LEU A 272 -42.59 -20.76 -10.93
CA LEU A 272 -42.29 -21.98 -11.71
C LEU A 272 -40.78 -22.30 -11.89
N GLY A 273 -40.25 -23.49 -11.57
CA GLY A 273 -40.84 -24.83 -11.49
C GLY A 273 -40.22 -25.73 -12.57
N GLY A 274 -39.37 -26.69 -12.17
CA GLY A 274 -38.82 -27.78 -13.01
C GLY A 274 -37.50 -27.42 -13.72
N LEU A 275 -36.48 -28.28 -13.83
CA LEU A 275 -36.43 -29.73 -13.88
C LEU A 275 -35.03 -30.24 -13.48
N LEU A 276 -35.03 -31.28 -12.65
CA LEU A 276 -33.91 -32.20 -12.46
C LEU A 276 -33.52 -32.84 -13.81
N ARG A 277 -32.23 -32.80 -14.17
CA ARG A 277 -31.66 -33.80 -15.08
C ARG A 277 -30.25 -34.23 -14.65
N ARG A 278 -30.25 -35.43 -14.09
CA ARG A 278 -29.11 -36.30 -13.77
C ARG A 278 -28.55 -36.93 -15.05
N ARG A 279 -27.23 -36.92 -15.22
CA ARG A 279 -26.34 -37.90 -15.92
C ARG A 279 -24.91 -37.47 -15.54
N ARG A 280 -24.07 -38.23 -14.81
CA ARG A 280 -23.56 -39.60 -15.04
C ARG A 280 -23.22 -39.83 -16.50
N GLU A 281 -21.98 -39.56 -16.87
CA GLU A 281 -20.94 -40.60 -17.01
C GLU A 281 -19.65 -40.14 -16.32
#